data_AF-A0A5A9W321-F1
#
_entry.id   AF-A0A5A9W321-F1
#
_cell.length_a   1.000
_cell.length_b   1.000
_cell.length_c   1.000
_cell.angle_alpha   90.00
_cell.angle_beta   90.00
_cell.angle_gamma   90.00
#
_symmetry.space_group_name_H-M   'P 1'
#
loop_
_entity.id
_entity.type
_entity.pdbx_description
1 polymer ?
#
loop_
_entity_poly.entity_id
_entity_poly.type
_entity_poly.pdbx_seq_one_letter_code
_entity_poly.pdbx_strand_id
1 'polypeptide(L)'
;MVFMKRLVWGLCLVVWGLPAWAAADAKATQAQLDKLKKEITTLQSSIQQRGRQQQTEEAALAEAERAIGRVTEQIRSLDQELLGLDENLSGLQGRRDELEQALAQRQALIAELLHEQYRQGRQPRLQLLLKQEDPEQLDRMLRYYDEFSQGLSQQLRLYQAQLLELNSTRTQIGSTEGSIREKRTALATEQQRLSEARARRQSAIQTLRQSQQQDQQRLSRLQQDQKQLEGVMAQIQRSLEAARLARDNQSFAGLRGKLPWPVKGAVLHRFGQQRSGVAFDGMLIGASAGTQVQAVHAGRVVFSDWLRGYGLVLILDHGSGYMSLYGHNQSLSGQPGDWVTAGQTIARVGNSGGHEETGLYFAVRHNGKPVNPAQWLSNP
;
A
#
# COMPACT_ATOMS: atom_id res chain seq x y z
N MET A 1 -83.35 -27.69 13.71
CA MET A 1 -83.58 -28.87 12.84
C MET A 1 -82.88 -28.57 11.52
N VAL A 2 -81.83 -29.24 11.06
CA VAL A 2 -81.40 -30.64 11.17
C VAL A 2 -79.85 -30.73 11.11
N PHE A 3 -79.31 -31.48 12.06
CA PHE A 3 -78.10 -32.34 12.10
C PHE A 3 -76.81 -32.07 11.28
N MET A 4 -75.84 -31.56 12.04
CA MET A 4 -74.46 -32.02 12.28
C MET A 4 -74.12 -33.51 12.02
N LYS A 5 -72.99 -33.81 11.32
CA LYS A 5 -71.80 -34.57 11.85
C LYS A 5 -70.72 -34.88 10.78
N ARG A 6 -69.48 -34.86 11.30
CA ARG A 6 -68.13 -35.04 10.71
C ARG A 6 -67.75 -36.51 10.43
N LEU A 7 -66.82 -36.74 9.48
CA LEU A 7 -65.64 -37.66 9.53
C LEU A 7 -64.94 -37.61 8.13
N VAL A 8 -63.85 -36.88 7.88
CA VAL A 8 -62.40 -37.15 8.08
C VAL A 8 -61.95 -38.57 7.71
N TRP A 9 -60.92 -38.63 6.83
CA TRP A 9 -59.72 -39.49 6.73
C TRP A 9 -59.36 -39.55 5.22
N GLY A 10 -58.40 -38.81 4.67
CA GLY A 10 -56.97 -38.78 4.98
C GLY A 10 -56.20 -39.00 3.66
N LEU A 11 -56.25 -38.01 2.76
CA LEU A 11 -55.67 -38.07 1.41
C LEU A 11 -54.21 -37.59 1.44
N CYS A 12 -53.34 -38.44 0.87
CA CYS A 12 -51.96 -38.24 0.45
C CYS A 12 -51.51 -36.79 0.22
N LEU A 13 -50.51 -36.35 0.98
CA LEU A 13 -49.55 -35.32 0.57
C LEU A 13 -48.27 -35.46 1.40
N VAL A 14 -47.42 -36.43 1.05
CA VAL A 14 -46.01 -36.39 1.45
C VAL A 14 -45.22 -35.90 0.25
N VAL A 15 -44.97 -34.60 0.34
CA VAL A 15 -44.14 -33.75 -0.50
C VAL A 15 -42.72 -34.32 -0.60
N TRP A 16 -42.21 -34.34 -1.83
CA TRP A 16 -40.79 -34.56 -2.16
C TRP A 16 -39.89 -33.59 -1.40
N GLY A 17 -38.87 -34.12 -0.71
CA GLY A 17 -37.92 -33.30 0.04
C GLY A 17 -36.50 -33.86 0.01
N LEU A 18 -35.77 -33.61 -1.09
CA LEU A 18 -34.31 -33.60 -1.19
C LEU A 18 -33.91 -32.74 -2.41
N PRO A 19 -32.76 -32.03 -2.42
CA PRO A 19 -32.22 -31.12 -1.42
C PRO A 19 -32.07 -29.71 -2.06
N ALA A 20 -32.87 -28.74 -1.62
CA ALA A 20 -32.75 -27.35 -2.06
C ALA A 20 -31.42 -26.69 -1.62
N TRP A 21 -30.68 -27.30 -0.68
CA TRP A 21 -29.48 -26.72 -0.08
C TRP A 21 -28.29 -26.61 -1.04
N ALA A 22 -27.94 -27.64 -1.83
CA ALA A 22 -26.75 -27.57 -2.69
C ALA A 22 -26.92 -26.60 -3.89
N ALA A 23 -28.14 -26.50 -4.44
CA ALA A 23 -28.45 -25.54 -5.49
C ALA A 23 -28.61 -24.11 -4.93
N ALA A 24 -29.08 -23.96 -3.69
CA ALA A 24 -29.10 -22.68 -2.99
C ALA A 24 -27.69 -22.19 -2.65
N ASP A 25 -26.78 -23.08 -2.23
CA ASP A 25 -25.37 -22.76 -1.97
C ASP A 25 -24.67 -22.28 -3.24
N ALA A 26 -24.76 -23.00 -4.36
CA ALA A 26 -24.13 -22.58 -5.62
C ALA A 26 -24.68 -21.24 -6.15
N LYS A 27 -25.99 -20.98 -6.00
CA LYS A 27 -26.62 -19.71 -6.40
C LYS A 27 -26.25 -18.57 -5.45
N ALA A 28 -26.10 -18.84 -4.15
CA ALA A 28 -25.62 -17.89 -3.16
C ALA A 28 -24.14 -17.55 -3.36
N THR A 29 -23.29 -18.51 -3.72
CA THR A 29 -21.88 -18.26 -4.05
C THR A 29 -21.75 -17.48 -5.37
N GLN A 30 -22.57 -17.77 -6.38
CA GLN A 30 -22.61 -16.99 -7.62
C GLN A 30 -23.06 -15.54 -7.36
N ALA A 31 -24.06 -15.34 -6.50
CA ALA A 31 -24.50 -14.00 -6.09
C ALA A 31 -23.42 -13.25 -5.28
N GLN A 32 -22.65 -13.95 -4.45
CA GLN A 32 -21.48 -13.39 -3.76
C GLN A 32 -20.36 -13.03 -4.74
N LEU A 33 -20.16 -13.82 -5.79
CA LEU A 33 -19.18 -13.55 -6.86
C LEU A 33 -19.60 -12.34 -7.72
N ASP A 34 -20.89 -12.21 -8.04
CA ASP A 34 -21.41 -11.05 -8.76
C ASP A 34 -21.38 -9.78 -7.90
N LYS A 35 -21.64 -9.92 -6.59
CA LYS A 35 -21.44 -8.83 -5.61
C LYS A 35 -19.98 -8.44 -5.53
N LEU A 36 -19.06 -9.40 -5.49
CA LEU A 36 -17.63 -9.15 -5.48
C LEU A 36 -17.14 -8.53 -6.80
N LYS A 37 -17.63 -8.98 -7.96
CA LYS A 37 -17.35 -8.34 -9.26
C LYS A 37 -17.84 -6.90 -9.28
N LYS A 38 -19.03 -6.63 -8.74
CA LYS A 38 -19.50 -5.25 -8.53
C LYS A 38 -18.57 -4.47 -7.60
N GLU A 39 -18.13 -5.06 -6.49
CA GLU A 39 -17.15 -4.46 -5.58
C GLU A 39 -15.79 -4.21 -6.24
N ILE A 40 -15.34 -5.08 -7.14
CA ILE A 40 -14.12 -4.91 -7.94
C ILE A 40 -14.30 -3.77 -8.95
N THR A 41 -15.46 -3.65 -9.60
CA THR A 41 -15.73 -2.53 -10.52
C THR A 41 -15.86 -1.19 -9.80
N THR A 42 -16.53 -1.14 -8.65
CA THR A 42 -16.58 0.08 -7.81
C THR A 42 -15.22 0.39 -7.19
N LEU A 43 -14.42 -0.63 -6.93
CA LEU A 43 -13.02 -0.47 -6.56
C LEU A 43 -12.18 0.11 -7.71
N GLN A 44 -12.33 -0.38 -8.93
CA GLN A 44 -11.65 0.17 -10.12
C GLN A 44 -11.99 1.65 -10.31
N SER A 45 -13.26 2.05 -10.14
CA SER A 45 -13.63 3.45 -10.15
C SER A 45 -13.04 4.26 -8.99
N SER A 46 -12.89 3.67 -7.79
CA SER A 46 -12.25 4.33 -6.66
C SER A 46 -10.72 4.34 -6.74
N ILE A 47 -10.09 3.49 -7.54
CA ILE A 47 -8.68 3.59 -7.95
C ILE A 47 -8.50 4.76 -8.93
N GLN A 48 -9.40 4.92 -9.90
CA GLN A 48 -9.40 6.11 -10.77
C GLN A 48 -9.61 7.41 -9.99
N GLN A 49 -10.50 7.41 -9.00
CA GLN A 49 -10.72 8.57 -8.12
C GLN A 49 -9.50 8.84 -7.23
N ARG A 50 -8.78 7.80 -6.79
CA ARG A 50 -7.51 7.92 -6.07
C ARG A 50 -6.39 8.53 -6.91
N GLY A 51 -6.33 8.21 -8.21
CA GLY A 51 -5.38 8.86 -9.12
C GLY A 51 -5.54 10.38 -9.14
N ARG A 52 -6.78 10.89 -9.03
CA ARG A 52 -7.02 12.35 -8.90
C ARG A 52 -6.54 12.90 -7.55
N GLN A 53 -6.72 12.16 -6.46
CA GLN A 53 -6.23 12.57 -5.14
C GLN A 53 -4.69 12.60 -5.10
N GLN A 54 -4.02 11.59 -5.66
CA GLN A 54 -2.56 11.59 -5.78
C GLN A 54 -2.06 12.78 -6.61
N GLN A 55 -2.71 13.11 -7.73
CA GLN A 55 -2.38 14.30 -8.52
C GLN A 55 -2.51 15.60 -7.70
N THR A 56 -3.53 15.72 -6.84
CA THR A 56 -3.67 16.90 -5.96
C THR A 56 -2.59 16.95 -4.87
N GLU A 57 -2.21 15.81 -4.30
CA GLU A 57 -1.14 15.73 -3.29
C GLU A 57 0.24 16.05 -3.90
N GLU A 58 0.53 15.51 -5.09
CA GLU A 58 1.73 15.82 -5.87
C GLU A 58 1.78 17.28 -6.32
N ALA A 59 0.64 17.85 -6.72
CA ALA A 59 0.56 19.28 -7.05
C ALA A 59 0.84 20.17 -5.83
N ALA A 60 0.35 19.80 -4.65
CA ALA A 60 0.63 20.52 -3.41
C ALA A 60 2.13 20.44 -3.03
N LEU A 61 2.75 19.28 -3.21
CA LEU A 61 4.20 19.11 -3.02
C LEU A 61 5.00 19.99 -4.00
N ALA A 62 4.65 19.95 -5.28
CA ALA A 62 5.30 20.76 -6.32
C ALA A 62 5.17 22.26 -6.04
N GLU A 63 4.02 22.73 -5.55
CA GLU A 63 3.84 24.14 -5.18
C GLU A 63 4.70 24.53 -3.97
N ALA A 64 4.81 23.66 -2.96
CA ALA A 64 5.70 23.91 -1.82
C ALA A 64 7.18 23.99 -2.26
N GLU A 65 7.63 23.13 -3.18
CA GLU A 65 8.99 23.16 -3.71
C GLU A 65 9.27 24.43 -4.55
N ARG A 66 8.31 24.85 -5.39
CA ARG A 66 8.41 26.13 -6.12
C ARG A 66 8.44 27.32 -5.18
N ALA A 67 7.66 27.30 -4.09
CA ALA A 67 7.69 28.34 -3.07
C ALA A 67 9.07 28.42 -2.39
N ILE A 68 9.65 27.27 -2.02
CA ILE A 68 11.02 27.20 -1.46
C ILE A 68 12.04 27.80 -2.43
N GLY A 69 11.97 27.46 -3.72
CA GLY A 69 12.85 28.01 -4.75
C GLY A 69 12.74 29.54 -4.82
N ARG A 70 11.51 30.08 -4.94
CA ARG A 70 11.27 31.53 -5.01
C ARG A 70 11.81 32.27 -3.78
N VAL A 71 11.52 31.77 -2.56
CA VAL A 71 11.98 32.39 -1.31
C VAL A 71 13.50 32.33 -1.17
N THR A 72 14.13 31.23 -1.61
CA THR A 72 15.60 31.08 -1.55
C THR A 72 16.30 32.09 -2.48
N GLU A 73 15.76 32.34 -3.67
CA GLU A 73 16.29 33.38 -4.56
C GLU A 73 16.10 34.79 -3.99
N GLN A 74 14.95 35.07 -3.35
CA GLN A 74 14.71 36.34 -2.67
C GLN A 74 15.70 36.57 -1.51
N ILE A 75 15.94 35.55 -0.69
CA ILE A 75 16.94 35.60 0.38
C ILE A 75 18.33 35.93 -0.20
N ARG A 76 18.74 35.25 -1.28
CA ARG A 76 20.03 35.50 -1.93
C ARG A 76 20.15 36.95 -2.45
N SER A 77 19.10 37.47 -3.07
CA SER A 77 19.06 38.87 -3.54
C SER A 77 19.21 39.85 -2.37
N LEU A 78 18.46 39.63 -1.28
CA LEU A 78 18.52 40.46 -0.08
C LEU A 78 19.91 40.43 0.58
N ASP A 79 20.54 39.26 0.65
CA ASP A 79 21.91 39.13 1.19
C ASP A 79 22.93 39.88 0.31
N GLN A 80 22.80 39.83 -1.02
CA GLN A 80 23.66 40.60 -1.94
C GLN A 80 23.44 42.11 -1.80
N GLU A 81 22.19 42.56 -1.69
CA GLU A 81 21.86 43.97 -1.43
C GLU A 81 22.43 44.44 -0.09
N LEU A 82 22.33 43.62 0.96
CA LEU A 82 22.88 43.92 2.28
C LEU A 82 24.41 44.05 2.25
N LEU A 83 25.11 43.16 1.56
CA LEU A 83 26.56 43.25 1.39
C LEU A 83 26.96 44.57 0.72
N GLY A 84 26.30 44.95 -0.37
CA GLY A 84 26.59 46.22 -1.05
C GLY A 84 26.26 47.45 -0.19
N LEU A 85 25.21 47.40 0.63
CA LEU A 85 24.87 48.46 1.57
C LEU A 85 25.89 48.57 2.72
N ASP A 86 26.37 47.44 3.26
CA ASP A 86 27.38 47.40 4.31
C ASP A 86 28.74 47.94 3.79
N GLU A 87 29.13 47.59 2.55
CA GLU A 87 30.32 48.16 1.89
C GLU A 87 30.19 49.68 1.69
N ASN A 88 29.04 50.16 1.19
CA ASN A 88 28.79 51.59 1.04
C ASN A 88 28.81 52.32 2.39
N LEU A 89 28.19 51.75 3.42
CA LEU A 89 28.20 52.32 4.77
C LEU A 89 29.63 52.46 5.31
N SER A 90 30.47 51.44 5.12
CA SER A 90 31.87 51.49 5.51
C SER A 90 32.63 52.60 4.77
N GLY A 91 32.40 52.74 3.45
CA GLY A 91 32.98 53.83 2.65
C GLY A 91 32.56 55.22 3.13
N LEU A 92 31.27 55.42 3.42
CA LEU A 92 30.74 56.69 3.93
C LEU A 92 31.29 57.02 5.33
N GLN A 93 31.43 56.02 6.19
CA GLN A 93 32.05 56.19 7.52
C GLN A 93 33.52 56.59 7.40
N GLY A 94 34.28 55.95 6.51
CA GLY A 94 35.66 56.36 6.20
C GLY A 94 35.74 57.81 5.72
N ARG A 95 34.85 58.20 4.79
CA ARG A 95 34.79 59.58 4.28
C ARG A 95 34.44 60.60 5.37
N ARG A 96 33.50 60.27 6.26
CA ARG A 96 33.17 61.10 7.42
C ARG A 96 34.42 61.33 8.29
N ASP A 97 35.16 60.27 8.59
CA ASP A 97 36.32 60.35 9.47
C ASP A 97 37.46 61.16 8.84
N GLU A 98 37.70 61.01 7.53
CA GLU A 98 38.62 61.86 6.76
C GLU A 98 38.23 63.35 6.83
N LEU A 99 36.95 63.65 6.61
CA LEU A 99 36.44 65.02 6.65
C LEU A 99 36.56 65.63 8.05
N GLU A 100 36.25 64.87 9.10
CA GLU A 100 36.38 65.32 10.49
C GLU A 100 37.84 65.64 10.85
N GLN A 101 38.79 64.80 10.42
CA GLN A 101 40.22 65.07 10.61
C GLN A 101 40.68 66.30 9.83
N ALA A 102 40.28 66.43 8.57
CA ALA A 102 40.63 67.58 7.73
C ALA A 102 40.06 68.89 8.29
N LEU A 103 38.82 68.86 8.79
CA LEU A 103 38.18 70.00 9.44
C LEU A 103 38.92 70.39 10.73
N ALA A 104 39.33 69.43 11.56
CA ALA A 104 40.08 69.70 12.78
C ALA A 104 41.45 70.36 12.49
N GLN A 105 42.20 69.84 11.51
CA GLN A 105 43.48 70.43 11.07
C GLN A 105 43.29 71.84 10.52
N ARG A 106 42.27 72.06 9.69
CA ARG A 106 41.98 73.37 9.11
C ARG A 106 41.49 74.37 10.17
N GLN A 107 40.71 73.93 11.14
CA GLN A 107 40.29 74.76 12.27
C GLN A 107 41.49 75.23 13.09
N ALA A 108 42.47 74.35 13.37
CA ALA A 108 43.70 74.71 14.07
C ALA A 108 44.52 75.75 13.28
N LEU A 109 44.71 75.53 11.98
CA LEU A 109 45.41 76.49 11.10
C LEU A 109 44.72 77.85 11.07
N ILE A 110 43.40 77.89 10.87
CA ILE A 110 42.63 79.14 10.85
C ILE A 110 42.73 79.85 12.20
N ALA A 111 42.66 79.12 13.31
CA ALA A 111 42.80 79.69 14.65
C ALA A 111 44.18 80.34 14.87
N GLU A 112 45.25 79.69 14.41
CA GLU A 112 46.61 80.24 14.47
C GLU A 112 46.75 81.51 13.62
N LEU A 113 46.25 81.50 12.38
CA LEU A 113 46.27 82.66 11.49
C LEU A 113 45.47 83.85 12.06
N LEU A 114 44.30 83.59 12.65
CA LEU A 114 43.48 84.62 13.30
C LEU A 114 44.15 85.16 14.57
N HIS A 115 44.84 84.31 15.34
CA HIS A 115 45.57 84.73 16.53
C HIS A 115 46.73 85.67 16.16
N GLU A 116 47.52 85.33 15.14
CA GLU A 116 48.59 86.18 14.64
C GLU A 116 48.06 87.51 14.07
N GLN A 117 46.95 87.48 13.33
CA GLN A 117 46.28 88.70 12.86
C GLN A 117 45.82 89.58 14.04
N TYR A 118 45.26 88.99 15.10
CA TYR A 118 44.82 89.73 16.28
C TYR A 118 45.99 90.40 17.02
N ARG A 119 47.13 89.70 17.16
CA ARG A 119 48.36 90.25 17.78
C ARG A 119 48.92 91.45 17.02
N GLN A 120 48.78 91.48 15.69
CA GLN A 120 49.19 92.60 14.84
C GLN A 120 48.23 93.81 14.90
N GLY A 121 47.09 93.70 15.58
CA GLY A 121 46.13 94.77 15.82
C GLY A 121 44.95 94.81 14.83
N ARG A 122 43.88 95.53 15.18
CA ARG A 122 42.59 95.49 14.45
C ARG A 122 42.61 96.13 13.05
N GLN A 123 43.64 96.90 12.69
CA GLN A 123 43.73 97.59 11.40
C GLN A 123 45.19 97.72 10.89
N PRO A 124 45.84 96.60 10.54
CA PRO A 124 47.24 96.58 10.13
C PRO A 124 47.48 97.39 8.85
N ARG A 125 46.53 97.41 7.91
CA ARG A 125 46.60 98.29 6.72
C ARG A 125 46.66 99.78 7.08
N LEU A 126 45.79 100.24 7.99
CA LEU A 126 45.78 101.65 8.41
C LEU A 126 47.01 101.99 9.26
N GLN A 127 47.47 101.06 10.09
CA GLN A 127 48.73 101.23 10.83
C GLN A 127 49.95 101.31 9.89
N LEU A 128 50.01 100.51 8.81
CA LEU A 128 51.08 100.61 7.81
C LEU A 128 51.04 101.95 7.06
N LEU A 129 49.85 102.40 6.65
CA LEU A 129 49.67 103.70 5.98
C LEU A 129 50.08 104.88 6.87
N LEU A 130 49.83 104.79 8.18
CA LEU A 130 50.13 105.85 9.14
C LEU A 130 51.60 105.87 9.59
N LYS A 131 52.37 104.80 9.36
CA LYS A 131 53.74 104.66 9.87
C LYS A 131 54.82 105.46 9.11
N GLN A 132 54.48 106.18 8.03
CA GLN A 132 55.40 107.03 7.24
C GLN A 132 56.72 106.33 6.84
N GLU A 133 56.63 105.09 6.35
CA GLU A 133 57.77 104.35 5.80
C GLU A 133 58.00 104.65 4.30
N ASP A 134 59.07 104.09 3.74
CA ASP A 134 59.43 104.14 2.32
C ASP A 134 58.27 103.65 1.40
N PRO A 135 57.81 104.46 0.42
CA PRO A 135 56.68 104.11 -0.44
C PRO A 135 56.83 102.77 -1.20
N GLU A 136 58.03 102.34 -1.55
CA GLU A 136 58.23 101.05 -2.20
C GLU A 136 58.02 99.86 -1.27
N GLN A 137 58.43 100.01 -0.01
CA GLN A 137 58.25 98.97 1.02
C GLN A 137 56.77 98.86 1.40
N LEU A 138 56.08 100.00 1.47
CA LEU A 138 54.64 100.07 1.72
C LEU A 138 53.82 99.35 0.64
N ASP A 139 54.10 99.57 -0.65
CA ASP A 139 53.40 98.87 -1.74
C ASP A 139 53.56 97.34 -1.64
N ARG A 140 54.79 96.87 -1.41
CA ARG A 140 55.08 95.44 -1.24
C ARG A 140 54.32 94.85 -0.05
N MET A 141 54.28 95.56 1.08
CA MET A 141 53.61 95.08 2.28
C MET A 141 52.08 95.04 2.15
N LEU A 142 51.50 96.02 1.46
CA LEU A 142 50.07 96.01 1.14
C LEU A 142 49.72 94.82 0.24
N ARG A 143 50.53 94.53 -0.78
CA ARG A 143 50.33 93.33 -1.63
C ARG A 143 50.39 92.03 -0.84
N TYR A 144 51.38 91.86 0.05
CA TYR A 144 51.46 90.65 0.89
C TYR A 144 50.27 90.50 1.82
N TYR A 145 49.76 91.61 2.36
CA TYR A 145 48.54 91.58 3.17
C TYR A 145 47.31 91.16 2.37
N ASP A 146 47.21 91.62 1.12
CA ASP A 146 46.11 91.27 0.22
C ASP A 146 46.13 89.78 -0.11
N GLU A 147 47.29 89.25 -0.49
CA GLU A 147 47.51 87.82 -0.73
C GLU A 147 47.18 86.99 0.52
N PHE A 148 47.63 87.42 1.70
CA PHE A 148 47.31 86.78 2.97
C PHE A 148 45.80 86.75 3.25
N SER A 149 45.13 87.90 3.11
CA SER A 149 43.69 88.03 3.36
C SER A 149 42.86 87.17 2.39
N GLN A 150 43.28 87.11 1.12
CA GLN A 150 42.67 86.23 0.13
C GLN A 150 42.87 84.76 0.49
N GLY A 151 44.08 84.38 0.92
CA GLY A 151 44.39 83.04 1.41
C GLY A 151 43.53 82.62 2.59
N LEU A 152 43.38 83.48 3.61
CA LEU A 152 42.51 83.22 4.77
C LEU A 152 41.04 83.08 4.35
N SER A 153 40.56 83.96 3.47
CA SER A 153 39.20 83.88 2.92
C SER A 153 38.95 82.58 2.16
N GLN A 154 39.95 82.10 1.40
CA GLN A 154 39.90 80.82 0.71
C GLN A 154 39.85 79.64 1.69
N GLN A 155 40.66 79.65 2.77
CA GLN A 155 40.61 78.60 3.79
C GLN A 155 39.24 78.54 4.48
N LEU A 156 38.64 79.69 4.79
CA LEU A 156 37.29 79.75 5.38
C LEU A 156 36.21 79.20 4.43
N ARG A 157 36.28 79.51 3.13
CA ARG A 157 35.36 78.96 2.13
C ARG A 157 35.49 77.43 2.01
N LEU A 158 36.72 76.91 1.98
CA LEU A 158 36.97 75.48 1.95
C LEU A 158 36.45 74.78 3.20
N TYR A 159 36.66 75.39 4.38
CA TYR A 159 36.14 74.88 5.65
C TYR A 159 34.60 74.81 5.65
N GLN A 160 33.92 75.86 5.18
CA GLN A 160 32.47 75.86 5.05
C GLN A 160 31.96 74.79 4.07
N ALA A 161 32.63 74.61 2.93
CA ALA A 161 32.27 73.57 1.96
C ALA A 161 32.40 72.15 2.57
N GLN A 162 33.48 71.89 3.31
CA GLN A 162 33.69 70.60 3.98
C GLN A 162 32.67 70.33 5.10
N LEU A 163 32.21 71.36 5.82
CA LEU A 163 31.13 71.21 6.80
C LEU A 163 29.82 70.79 6.14
N LEU A 164 29.50 71.35 4.98
CA LEU A 164 28.32 70.96 4.21
C LEU A 164 28.46 69.51 3.70
N GLU A 165 29.64 69.14 3.20
CA GLU A 165 29.93 67.77 2.76
C GLU A 165 29.80 66.76 3.92
N LEU A 166 30.34 67.09 5.10
CA LEU A 166 30.23 66.24 6.30
C LEU A 166 28.77 66.04 6.72
N ASN A 167 27.96 67.10 6.73
CA ASN A 167 26.54 66.99 7.06
C ASN A 167 25.76 66.14 6.04
N SER A 168 26.08 66.28 4.75
CA SER A 168 25.48 65.44 3.71
C SER A 168 25.88 63.96 3.86
N THR A 169 27.14 63.69 4.17
CA THR A 169 27.69 62.35 4.42
C THR A 169 27.01 61.70 5.62
N ARG A 170 26.86 62.42 6.74
CA ARG A 170 26.14 61.94 7.93
C ARG A 170 24.67 61.63 7.64
N THR A 171 24.03 62.42 6.80
CA THR A 171 22.65 62.16 6.37
C THR A 171 22.56 60.89 5.52
N GLN A 172 23.51 60.68 4.60
CA GLN A 172 23.60 59.46 3.80
C GLN A 172 23.86 58.21 4.64
N ILE A 173 24.72 58.31 5.66
CA ILE A 173 24.95 57.23 6.64
C ILE A 173 23.63 56.84 7.31
N GLY A 174 22.89 57.81 7.86
CA GLY A 174 21.61 57.55 8.54
C GLY A 174 20.56 56.91 7.61
N SER A 175 20.50 57.34 6.34
CA SER A 175 19.62 56.74 5.33
C SER A 175 20.04 55.31 4.94
N THR A 176 21.34 55.06 4.83
CA THR A 176 21.90 53.73 4.52
C THR A 176 21.64 52.76 5.67
N GLU A 177 21.88 53.17 6.92
CA GLU A 177 21.53 52.38 8.12
C GLU A 177 20.04 52.07 8.21
N GLY A 178 19.18 53.03 7.83
CA GLY A 178 17.74 52.82 7.71
C GLY A 178 17.38 51.73 6.70
N SER A 179 18.00 51.78 5.52
CA SER A 179 17.81 50.78 4.46
C SER A 179 18.30 49.40 4.90
N ILE A 180 19.46 49.31 5.56
CA ILE A 180 19.98 48.05 6.11
C ILE A 180 19.01 47.45 7.12
N ARG A 181 18.45 48.26 8.04
CA ARG A 181 17.45 47.78 9.01
C ARG A 181 16.21 47.22 8.31
N GLU A 182 15.69 47.92 7.30
CA GLU A 182 14.55 47.46 6.51
C GLU A 182 14.83 46.15 5.75
N LYS A 183 16.01 46.03 5.12
CA LYS A 183 16.38 44.79 4.42
C LYS A 183 16.60 43.62 5.39
N ARG A 184 17.15 43.86 6.58
CA ARG A 184 17.30 42.82 7.62
C ARG A 184 15.96 42.33 8.15
N THR A 185 14.96 43.20 8.32
CA THR A 185 13.61 42.77 8.71
C THR A 185 12.90 42.00 7.59
N ALA A 186 13.08 42.42 6.33
CA ALA A 186 12.61 41.67 5.18
C ALA A 186 13.26 40.28 5.09
N LEU A 187 14.58 40.19 5.27
CA LEU A 187 15.32 38.93 5.29
C LEU A 187 14.82 37.97 6.37
N ALA A 188 14.60 38.46 7.60
CA ALA A 188 14.03 37.65 8.68
C ALA A 188 12.63 37.11 8.33
N THR A 189 11.80 37.94 7.67
CA THR A 189 10.47 37.53 7.21
C THR A 189 10.55 36.43 6.14
N GLU A 190 11.46 36.55 5.18
CA GLU A 190 11.66 35.52 4.15
C GLU A 190 12.24 34.22 4.74
N GLN A 191 13.15 34.31 5.71
CA GLN A 191 13.64 33.12 6.43
C GLN A 191 12.50 32.39 7.16
N GLN A 192 11.57 33.12 7.76
CA GLN A 192 10.38 32.51 8.35
C GLN A 192 9.50 31.85 7.28
N ARG A 193 9.21 32.52 6.16
CA ARG A 193 8.46 31.94 5.03
C ARG A 193 9.12 30.66 4.49
N LEU A 194 10.44 30.63 4.40
CA LEU A 194 11.18 29.43 3.99
C LEU A 194 10.97 28.28 4.96
N SER A 195 11.01 28.54 6.26
CA SER A 195 10.78 27.52 7.29
C SER A 195 9.36 26.95 7.20
N GLU A 196 8.35 27.81 7.00
CA GLU A 196 6.97 27.40 6.82
C GLU A 196 6.77 26.58 5.54
N ALA A 197 7.40 26.98 4.43
CA ALA A 197 7.34 26.24 3.17
C ALA A 197 7.99 24.85 3.29
N ARG A 198 9.11 24.73 4.02
CA ARG A 198 9.75 23.44 4.34
C ARG A 198 8.85 22.55 5.21
N ALA A 199 8.17 23.12 6.20
CA ALA A 199 7.22 22.38 7.03
C ALA A 199 6.02 21.87 6.20
N ARG A 200 5.47 22.69 5.31
CA ARG A 200 4.40 22.30 4.37
C ARG A 200 4.85 21.17 3.45
N ARG A 201 6.06 21.26 2.88
CA ARG A 201 6.66 20.20 2.06
C ARG A 201 6.75 18.88 2.83
N GLN A 202 7.22 18.92 4.07
CA GLN A 202 7.36 17.73 4.90
C GLN A 202 5.99 17.09 5.18
N SER A 203 4.98 17.89 5.51
CA SER A 203 3.61 17.42 5.70
C SER A 203 3.04 16.79 4.43
N ALA A 204 3.23 17.41 3.26
CA ALA A 204 2.79 16.87 1.97
C ALA A 204 3.42 15.50 1.67
N ILE A 205 4.73 15.34 1.92
CA ILE A 205 5.44 14.07 1.75
C ILE A 205 4.90 13.00 2.72
N GLN A 206 4.59 13.36 3.96
CA GLN A 206 4.03 12.43 4.94
C GLN A 206 2.64 11.95 4.52
N THR A 207 1.76 12.86 4.11
CA THR A 207 0.43 12.51 3.59
C THR A 207 0.54 11.60 2.38
N LEU A 208 1.41 11.93 1.42
CA LEU A 208 1.62 11.12 0.21
C LEU A 208 2.14 9.71 0.53
N ARG A 209 3.06 9.57 1.50
CA ARG A 209 3.54 8.26 1.95
C ARG A 209 2.44 7.44 2.63
N GLN A 210 1.62 8.08 3.46
CA GLN A 210 0.51 7.41 4.13
C GLN A 210 -0.56 6.96 3.13
N SER A 211 -0.92 7.80 2.16
CA SER A 211 -1.87 7.46 1.10
C SER A 211 -1.35 6.29 0.26
N GLN A 212 -0.09 6.36 -0.20
CA GLN A 212 0.56 5.27 -0.95
C GLN A 212 0.60 3.95 -0.17
N GLN A 213 0.90 3.97 1.14
CA GLN A 213 0.94 2.75 1.95
C GLN A 213 -0.45 2.14 2.14
N GLN A 214 -1.47 2.95 2.40
CA GLN A 214 -2.86 2.49 2.50
C GLN A 214 -3.34 1.90 1.16
N ASP A 215 -2.94 2.53 0.06
CA ASP A 215 -3.27 2.09 -1.28
C ASP A 215 -2.69 0.71 -1.59
N GLN A 216 -1.41 0.52 -1.28
CA GLN A 216 -0.71 -0.74 -1.46
C GLN A 216 -1.32 -1.87 -0.62
N GLN A 217 -1.64 -1.60 0.66
CA GLN A 217 -2.28 -2.58 1.54
C GLN A 217 -3.67 -2.98 1.04
N ARG A 218 -4.46 -2.01 0.58
CA ARG A 218 -5.80 -2.25 0.04
C ARG A 218 -5.74 -3.08 -1.24
N LEU A 219 -4.82 -2.75 -2.15
CA LEU A 219 -4.59 -3.53 -3.37
C LEU A 219 -4.22 -4.99 -3.06
N SER A 220 -3.29 -5.20 -2.12
CA SER A 220 -2.85 -6.54 -1.73
C SER A 220 -3.98 -7.39 -1.14
N ARG A 221 -4.84 -6.82 -0.28
CA ARG A 221 -5.99 -7.56 0.29
C ARG A 221 -6.95 -8.02 -0.79
N LEU A 222 -7.27 -7.14 -1.73
CA LEU A 222 -8.25 -7.44 -2.79
C LEU A 222 -7.73 -8.49 -3.78
N GLN A 223 -6.43 -8.48 -4.07
CA GLN A 223 -5.79 -9.56 -4.84
C GLN A 223 -5.84 -10.91 -4.11
N GLN A 224 -5.73 -10.93 -2.78
CA GLN A 224 -5.88 -12.15 -1.99
C GLN A 224 -7.34 -12.65 -2.00
N ASP A 225 -8.31 -11.75 -1.79
CA ASP A 225 -9.73 -12.07 -1.83
C ASP A 225 -10.14 -12.64 -3.19
N GLN A 226 -9.67 -12.03 -4.29
CA GLN A 226 -9.90 -12.53 -5.65
C GLN A 226 -9.40 -13.98 -5.79
N LYS A 227 -8.15 -14.26 -5.39
CA LYS A 227 -7.57 -15.62 -5.49
C LYS A 227 -8.34 -16.64 -4.66
N GLN A 228 -8.80 -16.27 -3.46
CA GLN A 228 -9.57 -17.15 -2.59
C GLN A 228 -10.91 -17.55 -3.23
N LEU A 229 -11.64 -16.58 -3.78
CA LEU A 229 -12.94 -16.85 -4.41
C LEU A 229 -12.82 -17.65 -5.71
N GLU A 230 -11.78 -17.40 -6.52
CA GLU A 230 -11.47 -18.23 -7.69
C GLU A 230 -11.25 -19.70 -7.28
N GLY A 231 -10.55 -19.94 -6.16
CA GLY A 231 -10.35 -21.27 -5.59
C GLY A 231 -11.65 -21.96 -5.16
N VAL A 232 -12.53 -21.24 -4.45
CA VAL A 232 -13.84 -21.76 -4.01
C VAL A 232 -14.71 -22.14 -5.20
N MET A 233 -14.73 -21.31 -6.25
CA MET A 233 -15.52 -21.58 -7.46
C MET A 233 -15.03 -22.81 -8.23
N ALA A 234 -13.71 -22.98 -8.34
CA ALA A 234 -13.13 -24.17 -8.95
C ALA A 234 -13.49 -25.45 -8.16
N GLN A 235 -13.70 -25.35 -6.85
CA GLN A 235 -14.12 -26.46 -6.01
C GLN A 235 -15.61 -26.79 -6.17
N ILE A 236 -16.46 -25.76 -6.29
CA ILE A 236 -17.90 -25.93 -6.55
C ILE A 236 -18.17 -26.49 -7.96
N GLN A 237 -17.43 -26.05 -8.97
CA GLN A 237 -17.55 -26.61 -10.33
C GLN A 237 -17.20 -28.11 -10.35
N ARG A 238 -16.10 -28.48 -9.67
CA ARG A 238 -15.70 -29.89 -9.51
C ARG A 238 -16.76 -30.74 -8.78
N SER A 239 -17.42 -30.19 -7.76
CA SER A 239 -18.47 -30.92 -7.03
C SER A 239 -19.77 -31.07 -7.83
N LEU A 240 -20.12 -30.08 -8.66
CA LEU A 240 -21.28 -30.13 -9.55
C LEU A 240 -21.09 -31.09 -10.73
N GLU A 241 -19.89 -31.16 -11.31
CA GLU A 241 -19.56 -32.16 -12.33
C GLU A 241 -19.62 -33.59 -11.77
N ALA A 242 -19.09 -33.81 -10.56
CA ALA A 242 -19.20 -35.08 -9.86
C ALA A 242 -20.67 -35.49 -9.57
N ALA A 243 -21.52 -34.52 -9.19
CA ALA A 243 -22.95 -34.76 -8.97
C ALA A 243 -23.74 -35.02 -10.27
N ARG A 244 -23.21 -34.61 -11.43
CA ARG A 244 -23.79 -34.91 -12.74
C ARG A 244 -23.45 -36.33 -13.20
N LEU A 245 -22.20 -36.76 -13.01
CA LEU A 245 -21.75 -38.13 -13.28
C LEU A 245 -22.48 -39.18 -12.41
N ALA A 246 -22.86 -38.82 -11.18
CA ALA A 246 -23.66 -39.70 -10.30
C ALA A 246 -25.13 -39.88 -10.74
N ARG A 247 -25.66 -39.00 -11.61
CA ARG A 247 -27.06 -39.05 -12.07
C ARG A 247 -27.27 -39.95 -13.29
N ASP A 248 -26.21 -40.23 -14.05
CA ASP A 248 -26.27 -41.00 -15.29
C ASP A 248 -26.16 -42.53 -15.09
N ASN A 249 -25.97 -43.01 -13.85
CA ASN A 249 -25.86 -44.45 -13.61
C ASN A 249 -27.18 -45.03 -13.10
N GLN A 250 -27.68 -46.06 -13.80
CA GLN A 250 -28.90 -46.79 -13.48
C GLN A 250 -28.99 -47.11 -11.98
N SER A 251 -30.18 -47.07 -11.39
CA SER A 251 -30.32 -47.38 -9.96
C SER A 251 -29.83 -48.80 -9.68
N PHE A 252 -28.95 -48.96 -8.68
CA PHE A 252 -28.38 -50.26 -8.30
C PHE A 252 -29.48 -51.32 -8.14
N ALA A 253 -30.64 -50.93 -7.57
CA ALA A 253 -31.83 -51.76 -7.41
C ALA A 253 -32.39 -52.37 -8.71
N GLY A 254 -32.32 -51.64 -9.83
CA GLY A 254 -32.79 -52.10 -11.15
C GLY A 254 -31.86 -53.11 -11.84
N LEU A 255 -30.67 -53.33 -11.28
CA LEU A 255 -29.61 -54.20 -11.82
C LEU A 255 -29.50 -55.55 -11.11
N ARG A 256 -30.52 -55.94 -10.34
CA ARG A 256 -30.59 -57.28 -9.73
C ARG A 256 -30.47 -58.36 -10.82
N GLY A 257 -29.51 -59.27 -10.65
CA GLY A 257 -29.16 -60.33 -11.61
C GLY A 257 -28.43 -59.85 -12.87
N LYS A 258 -27.94 -58.61 -12.91
CA LYS A 258 -27.29 -58.00 -14.10
C LYS A 258 -25.92 -57.39 -13.80
N LEU A 259 -25.48 -57.35 -12.54
CA LEU A 259 -24.19 -56.76 -12.21
C LEU A 259 -23.05 -57.67 -12.68
N PRO A 260 -21.95 -57.10 -13.21
CA PRO A 260 -20.77 -57.88 -13.56
C PRO A 260 -20.15 -58.50 -12.31
N TRP A 261 -19.48 -59.63 -12.50
CA TRP A 261 -18.70 -60.28 -11.45
C TRP A 261 -17.48 -59.41 -11.09
N PRO A 262 -17.19 -59.19 -9.79
CA PRO A 262 -16.06 -58.37 -9.35
C PRO A 262 -14.70 -59.01 -9.62
N VAL A 263 -14.67 -60.34 -9.76
CA VAL A 263 -13.52 -61.13 -10.21
C VAL A 263 -14.04 -62.43 -10.84
N LYS A 264 -13.30 -62.99 -11.80
CA LYS A 264 -13.62 -64.31 -12.39
C LYS A 264 -13.03 -65.41 -11.51
N GLY A 265 -13.86 -66.35 -11.06
CA GLY A 265 -13.44 -67.39 -10.13
C GLY A 265 -14.57 -68.31 -9.67
N ALA A 266 -14.21 -69.46 -9.08
CA ALA A 266 -15.19 -70.37 -8.47
C ALA A 266 -15.66 -69.82 -7.12
N VAL A 267 -16.95 -69.96 -6.81
CA VAL A 267 -17.49 -69.58 -5.50
C VAL A 267 -17.10 -70.64 -4.47
N LEU A 268 -16.19 -70.29 -3.56
CA LEU A 268 -15.68 -71.17 -2.50
C LEU A 268 -16.64 -71.22 -1.31
N HIS A 269 -17.15 -70.05 -0.90
CA HIS A 269 -18.16 -69.92 0.18
C HIS A 269 -19.34 -69.09 -0.28
N ARG A 270 -20.55 -69.53 0.08
CA ARG A 270 -21.80 -68.86 -0.26
C ARG A 270 -22.38 -68.10 0.93
N PHE A 271 -23.19 -67.10 0.62
CA PHE A 271 -23.98 -66.37 1.62
C PHE A 271 -24.87 -67.32 2.42
N GLY A 272 -24.86 -67.18 3.75
CA GLY A 272 -25.61 -68.02 4.69
C GLY A 272 -25.02 -69.40 4.95
N GLN A 273 -23.90 -69.77 4.34
CA GLN A 273 -23.20 -71.01 4.64
C GLN A 273 -22.61 -70.96 6.06
N GLN A 274 -22.82 -72.02 6.85
CA GLN A 274 -22.39 -72.09 8.24
C GLN A 274 -20.93 -72.54 8.33
N ARG A 275 -20.08 -71.81 9.05
CA ARG A 275 -18.70 -72.19 9.39
C ARG A 275 -18.45 -71.89 10.87
N SER A 276 -18.03 -72.90 11.63
CA SER A 276 -17.74 -72.76 13.07
C SER A 276 -18.86 -72.08 13.88
N GLY A 277 -20.13 -72.37 13.55
CA GLY A 277 -21.30 -71.84 14.26
C GLY A 277 -21.78 -70.44 13.80
N VAL A 278 -21.12 -69.82 12.82
CA VAL A 278 -21.49 -68.48 12.30
C VAL A 278 -21.85 -68.57 10.81
N ALA A 279 -22.90 -67.87 10.40
CA ALA A 279 -23.32 -67.76 9.00
C ALA A 279 -22.48 -66.73 8.25
N PHE A 280 -22.05 -67.06 7.03
CA PHE A 280 -21.30 -66.13 6.18
C PHE A 280 -22.23 -65.00 5.66
N ASP A 281 -21.86 -63.74 5.88
CA ASP A 281 -22.65 -62.55 5.50
C ASP A 281 -22.28 -61.96 4.13
N GLY A 282 -21.49 -62.70 3.33
CA GLY A 282 -21.08 -62.38 1.97
C GLY A 282 -20.84 -63.64 1.14
N MET A 283 -19.90 -63.61 0.20
CA MET A 283 -19.42 -64.77 -0.55
C MET A 283 -17.91 -64.70 -0.76
N LEU A 284 -17.24 -65.85 -0.86
CA LEU A 284 -15.81 -65.91 -1.19
C LEU A 284 -15.67 -66.42 -2.63
N ILE A 285 -15.05 -65.62 -3.49
CA ILE A 285 -14.78 -65.96 -4.90
C ILE A 285 -13.28 -66.27 -5.02
N GLY A 286 -12.96 -67.53 -5.31
CA GLY A 286 -11.58 -68.00 -5.43
C GLY A 286 -10.91 -67.47 -6.71
N ALA A 287 -9.77 -66.82 -6.56
CA ALA A 287 -8.96 -66.30 -7.66
C ALA A 287 -7.49 -66.20 -7.20
N SER A 288 -6.55 -66.23 -8.15
CA SER A 288 -5.11 -66.12 -7.83
C SER A 288 -4.78 -64.75 -7.19
N ALA A 289 -3.83 -64.73 -6.25
CA ALA A 289 -3.35 -63.48 -5.66
C ALA A 289 -2.87 -62.50 -6.74
N GLY A 290 -3.16 -61.21 -6.56
CA GLY A 290 -2.83 -60.15 -7.53
C GLY A 290 -3.84 -59.95 -8.66
N THR A 291 -4.82 -60.85 -8.83
CA THR A 291 -5.91 -60.70 -9.81
C THR A 291 -6.66 -59.40 -9.57
N GLN A 292 -6.99 -58.66 -10.63
CA GLN A 292 -7.69 -57.39 -10.53
C GLN A 292 -9.12 -57.59 -10.02
N VAL A 293 -9.49 -56.81 -9.01
CA VAL A 293 -10.86 -56.71 -8.49
C VAL A 293 -11.50 -55.46 -9.10
N GLN A 294 -12.65 -55.65 -9.75
CA GLN A 294 -13.38 -54.61 -10.44
C GLN A 294 -14.63 -54.19 -9.67
N ALA A 295 -14.97 -52.90 -9.74
CA ALA A 295 -16.19 -52.38 -9.15
C ALA A 295 -17.42 -52.92 -9.90
N VAL A 296 -18.38 -53.52 -9.18
CA VAL A 296 -19.59 -54.08 -9.81
C VAL A 296 -20.53 -52.99 -10.33
N HIS A 297 -20.43 -51.78 -9.82
CA HIS A 297 -21.26 -50.64 -10.19
C HIS A 297 -20.54 -49.33 -9.87
N ALA A 298 -20.90 -48.22 -10.52
CA ALA A 298 -20.35 -46.93 -10.15
C ALA A 298 -20.79 -46.55 -8.74
N GLY A 299 -19.92 -45.88 -8.00
CA GLY A 299 -20.17 -45.51 -6.62
C GLY A 299 -19.04 -44.65 -6.05
N ARG A 300 -19.22 -44.22 -4.82
CA ARG A 300 -18.21 -43.46 -4.07
C ARG A 300 -17.53 -44.38 -3.07
N VAL A 301 -16.21 -44.33 -3.00
CA VAL A 301 -15.45 -45.04 -1.95
C VAL A 301 -15.78 -44.41 -0.60
N VAL A 302 -16.39 -45.18 0.29
CA VAL A 302 -16.71 -44.74 1.66
C VAL A 302 -15.76 -45.30 2.70
N PHE A 303 -15.01 -46.34 2.36
CA PHE A 303 -13.98 -46.93 3.20
C PHE A 303 -12.92 -47.63 2.33
N SER A 304 -11.64 -47.50 2.69
CA SER A 304 -10.54 -48.17 2.02
C SER A 304 -9.35 -48.30 2.97
N ASP A 305 -9.39 -49.32 3.83
CA ASP A 305 -8.36 -49.59 4.85
C ASP A 305 -8.49 -51.04 5.37
N TRP A 306 -7.67 -51.40 6.37
CA TRP A 306 -7.74 -52.67 7.07
C TRP A 306 -8.94 -52.75 8.02
N LEU A 307 -9.70 -53.85 7.96
CA LEU A 307 -10.78 -54.17 8.88
C LEU A 307 -10.55 -55.54 9.52
N ARG A 308 -10.62 -55.61 10.86
CA ARG A 308 -10.43 -56.85 11.61
C ARG A 308 -11.44 -57.91 11.14
N GLY A 309 -10.92 -59.08 10.76
CA GLY A 309 -11.71 -60.20 10.22
C GLY A 309 -11.89 -60.19 8.71
N TYR A 310 -11.68 -59.05 8.03
CA TYR A 310 -11.90 -58.89 6.58
C TYR A 310 -10.64 -58.46 5.80
N GLY A 311 -9.51 -58.22 6.49
CA GLY A 311 -8.25 -57.82 5.85
C GLY A 311 -8.33 -56.41 5.27
N LEU A 312 -7.62 -56.16 4.16
CA LEU A 312 -7.76 -54.92 3.39
C LEU A 312 -9.11 -54.91 2.69
N VAL A 313 -9.92 -53.91 3.02
CA VAL A 313 -11.29 -53.78 2.56
C VAL A 313 -11.49 -52.45 1.85
N LEU A 314 -12.18 -52.49 0.71
CA LEU A 314 -12.75 -51.31 0.08
C LEU A 314 -14.28 -51.43 0.06
N ILE A 315 -14.97 -50.33 0.38
CA ILE A 315 -16.44 -50.26 0.40
C ILE A 315 -16.89 -49.15 -0.53
N LEU A 316 -17.76 -49.49 -1.48
CA LEU A 316 -18.39 -48.54 -2.39
C LEU A 316 -19.84 -48.30 -1.96
N ASP A 317 -20.23 -47.03 -1.85
CA ASP A 317 -21.61 -46.59 -1.76
C ASP A 317 -22.15 -46.31 -3.17
N HIS A 318 -23.22 -47.02 -3.53
CA HIS A 318 -23.89 -46.90 -4.83
C HIS A 318 -25.14 -46.01 -4.77
N GLY A 319 -25.42 -45.41 -3.62
CA GLY A 319 -26.63 -44.63 -3.36
C GLY A 319 -27.83 -45.51 -2.99
N SER A 320 -28.92 -44.85 -2.58
CA SER A 320 -30.18 -45.50 -2.16
C SER A 320 -30.01 -46.59 -1.08
N GLY A 321 -28.97 -46.46 -0.24
CA GLY A 321 -28.67 -47.39 0.85
C GLY A 321 -27.94 -48.67 0.43
N TYR A 322 -27.52 -48.81 -0.83
CA TYR A 322 -26.78 -49.96 -1.32
C TYR A 322 -25.27 -49.75 -1.23
N MET A 323 -24.58 -50.73 -0.66
CA MET A 323 -23.11 -50.76 -0.59
C MET A 323 -22.57 -52.09 -1.07
N SER A 324 -21.43 -52.07 -1.75
CA SER A 324 -20.64 -53.28 -2.04
C SER A 324 -19.32 -53.25 -1.28
N LEU A 325 -18.91 -54.43 -0.82
CA LEU A 325 -17.77 -54.67 0.06
C LEU A 325 -16.82 -55.63 -0.64
N TYR A 326 -15.55 -55.25 -0.73
CA TYR A 326 -14.47 -56.01 -1.37
C TYR A 326 -13.38 -56.21 -0.33
N GLY A 327 -13.22 -57.42 0.20
CA GLY A 327 -12.28 -57.75 1.28
C GLY A 327 -11.24 -58.80 0.90
N HIS A 328 -10.33 -59.07 1.84
CA HIS A 328 -9.19 -59.98 1.71
C HIS A 328 -8.15 -59.53 0.67
N ASN A 329 -8.21 -58.27 0.22
CA ASN A 329 -7.35 -57.77 -0.84
C ASN A 329 -5.89 -57.72 -0.42
N GLN A 330 -4.95 -57.81 -1.36
CA GLN A 330 -3.53 -57.56 -1.08
C GLN A 330 -3.15 -56.07 -1.24
N SER A 331 -3.91 -55.33 -2.05
CA SER A 331 -3.70 -53.90 -2.30
C SER A 331 -5.01 -53.22 -2.70
N LEU A 332 -5.20 -51.97 -2.28
CA LEU A 332 -6.35 -51.12 -2.62
C LEU A 332 -5.90 -50.00 -3.56
N SER A 333 -6.75 -49.58 -4.49
CA SER A 333 -6.43 -48.59 -5.53
C SER A 333 -7.32 -47.34 -5.51
N GLY A 334 -8.22 -47.21 -4.53
CA GLY A 334 -9.06 -46.01 -4.32
C GLY A 334 -9.00 -45.49 -2.89
N GLN A 335 -9.17 -44.18 -2.69
CA GLN A 335 -9.19 -43.54 -1.37
C GLN A 335 -10.63 -43.14 -0.97
N PRO A 336 -10.94 -43.04 0.35
CA PRO A 336 -12.24 -42.55 0.79
C PRO A 336 -12.55 -41.17 0.18
N GLY A 337 -13.71 -41.07 -0.47
CA GLY A 337 -14.13 -39.87 -1.18
C GLY A 337 -14.06 -39.99 -2.71
N ASP A 338 -13.24 -40.90 -3.24
CA ASP A 338 -13.06 -41.10 -4.68
C ASP A 338 -14.33 -41.63 -5.34
N TRP A 339 -14.56 -41.21 -6.59
CA TRP A 339 -15.58 -41.78 -7.46
C TRP A 339 -15.00 -42.90 -8.31
N VAL A 340 -15.76 -43.98 -8.40
CA VAL A 340 -15.40 -45.19 -9.14
C VAL A 340 -16.50 -45.49 -10.15
N THR A 341 -16.11 -45.88 -11.35
CA THR A 341 -17.02 -46.31 -12.43
C THR A 341 -17.19 -47.84 -12.43
N ALA A 342 -18.30 -48.35 -12.97
CA ALA A 342 -18.49 -49.80 -13.10
C ALA A 342 -17.37 -50.42 -13.97
N GLY A 343 -16.78 -51.54 -13.53
CA GLY A 343 -15.69 -52.22 -14.20
C GLY A 343 -14.28 -51.67 -13.89
N GLN A 344 -14.17 -50.52 -13.23
CA GLN A 344 -12.88 -49.96 -12.83
C GLN A 344 -12.17 -50.87 -11.82
N THR A 345 -10.87 -51.08 -12.00
CA THR A 345 -10.04 -51.80 -11.02
C THR A 345 -9.91 -50.98 -9.74
N ILE A 346 -10.32 -51.57 -8.62
CA ILE A 346 -10.37 -50.94 -7.30
C ILE A 346 -9.46 -51.60 -6.26
N ALA A 347 -9.08 -52.86 -6.50
CA ALA A 347 -8.21 -53.61 -5.61
C ALA A 347 -7.56 -54.78 -6.36
N ARG A 348 -6.72 -55.54 -5.64
CA ARG A 348 -6.19 -56.82 -6.11
C ARG A 348 -6.45 -57.92 -5.09
N VAL A 349 -6.84 -59.09 -5.57
CA VAL A 349 -7.11 -60.29 -4.75
C VAL A 349 -5.90 -60.65 -3.90
N GLY A 350 -6.16 -61.08 -2.66
CA GLY A 350 -5.14 -61.61 -1.77
C GLY A 350 -5.76 -62.59 -0.77
N ASN A 351 -5.10 -62.71 0.38
CA ASN A 351 -5.53 -63.50 1.52
C ASN A 351 -5.31 -62.72 2.84
N SER A 352 -5.40 -61.39 2.75
CA SER A 352 -5.12 -60.52 3.89
C SER A 352 -6.19 -60.67 4.97
N GLY A 353 -5.83 -60.52 6.25
CA GLY A 353 -6.73 -60.75 7.38
C GLY A 353 -6.47 -62.07 8.12
N GLY A 354 -5.45 -62.83 7.70
CA GLY A 354 -5.11 -64.14 8.30
C GLY A 354 -5.90 -65.30 7.70
N HIS A 355 -6.42 -65.16 6.47
CA HIS A 355 -7.20 -66.19 5.79
C HIS A 355 -6.28 -67.16 5.03
N GLU A 356 -6.56 -68.46 5.14
CA GLU A 356 -5.78 -69.50 4.45
C GLU A 356 -6.12 -69.59 2.95
N GLU A 357 -7.36 -69.30 2.59
CA GLU A 357 -7.87 -69.35 1.22
C GLU A 357 -7.65 -68.01 0.51
N THR A 358 -6.98 -68.04 -0.65
CA THR A 358 -6.82 -66.85 -1.50
C THR A 358 -8.09 -66.63 -2.32
N GLY A 359 -8.67 -65.44 -2.22
CA GLY A 359 -9.91 -65.10 -2.90
C GLY A 359 -10.48 -63.76 -2.49
N LEU A 360 -11.44 -63.26 -3.26
CA LEU A 360 -12.15 -62.02 -2.96
C LEU A 360 -13.32 -62.32 -2.03
N TYR A 361 -13.33 -61.73 -0.84
CA TYR A 361 -14.55 -61.62 -0.06
C TYR A 361 -15.43 -60.52 -0.66
N PHE A 362 -16.62 -60.88 -1.11
CA PHE A 362 -17.57 -59.94 -1.71
C PHE A 362 -18.89 -59.95 -0.95
N ALA A 363 -19.36 -58.78 -0.55
CA ALA A 363 -20.65 -58.63 0.11
C ALA A 363 -21.44 -57.45 -0.47
N VAL A 364 -22.76 -57.56 -0.44
CA VAL A 364 -23.67 -56.46 -0.75
C VAL A 364 -24.49 -56.19 0.51
N ARG A 365 -24.62 -54.92 0.86
CA ARG A 365 -25.44 -54.47 1.99
C ARG A 365 -26.50 -53.51 1.49
N HIS A 366 -27.70 -53.61 2.07
CA HIS A 366 -28.78 -52.66 1.85
C HIS A 366 -29.26 -52.14 3.22
N ASN A 367 -29.16 -50.84 3.44
CA ASN A 367 -29.45 -50.18 4.72
C ASN A 367 -28.72 -50.85 5.90
N GLY A 368 -27.44 -51.16 5.70
CA GLY A 368 -26.56 -51.77 6.69
C GLY A 368 -26.76 -53.28 6.93
N LYS A 369 -27.79 -53.90 6.36
CA LYS A 369 -28.03 -55.35 6.48
C LYS A 369 -27.39 -56.11 5.31
N PRO A 370 -26.70 -57.23 5.57
CA PRO A 370 -26.13 -58.05 4.51
C PRO A 370 -27.25 -58.72 3.69
N VAL A 371 -27.12 -58.68 2.36
CA VAL A 371 -28.03 -59.32 1.41
C VAL A 371 -27.24 -60.29 0.54
N ASN A 372 -27.90 -61.33 0.03
CA ASN A 372 -27.23 -62.35 -0.79
C ASN A 372 -26.62 -61.73 -2.07
N PRO A 373 -25.28 -61.64 -2.20
CA PRO A 373 -24.63 -60.98 -3.34
C PRO A 373 -24.90 -61.69 -4.68
N ALA A 374 -25.08 -63.02 -4.65
CA ALA A 374 -25.33 -63.82 -5.85
C ALA A 374 -26.62 -63.44 -6.57
N GLN A 375 -27.57 -62.81 -5.89
CA GLN A 375 -28.81 -62.31 -6.52
C GLN A 375 -28.59 -61.05 -7.37
N TRP A 376 -27.45 -60.40 -7.24
CA TRP A 376 -27.12 -59.17 -7.96
C TRP A 376 -26.23 -59.44 -9.17
N LEU A 377 -25.33 -60.41 -9.06
CA LEU A 377 -24.41 -60.79 -10.12
C LEU A 377 -25.15 -61.46 -11.28
N SER A 378 -24.68 -61.22 -12.50
CA SER A 378 -25.18 -61.89 -13.70
C SER A 378 -24.94 -63.40 -13.61
N ASN A 379 -25.83 -64.20 -14.22
CA ASN A 379 -25.60 -65.65 -14.31
C ASN A 379 -24.26 -65.89 -15.05
N PRO A 380 -23.39 -66.78 -14.55
CA PRO A 380 -22.08 -67.04 -15.16
C PRO A 380 -22.16 -67.64 -16.56
#